data_AF-W8EZS2-F1
#
_entry.id   AF-W8EZS2-F1
#
_cell.length_a   1.000
_cell.length_b   1.000
_cell.length_c   1.000
_cell.angle_alpha   90.00
_cell.angle_beta   90.00
_cell.angle_gamma   90.00
#
_symmetry.space_group_name_H-M   'P 1'
#
loop_
_entity.id
_entity.type
_entity.pdbx_description
1 polymer ?
#
loop_
_entity_poly.entity_id
_entity_poly.type
_entity_poly.pdbx_seq_one_letter_code
_entity_poly.pdbx_strand_id
1 'polypeptide(L)'
;MIDADTQKSLLKTRLISSLEYDEWVLNWKKQEYATILPHEWSRLFKHDGKVLTGVTFEFAVLSYLLSTPGVATVKMRFGLRKWHTPESLEEHQEFHLILFGVDNANEIVTPYFTSYAFTYHYRQGQLGEGGNLPRALMRQWEEEWYQQAKAEAVDHAMFTVRYGLLQGYNYPLGEIMSALGAFNGAANVQIRFGLHRYYDSDYVSDLEPATRYAFGLILYASRAVEPGAAVREDAALAATGGQPAAPDGAIEDSGYYDLTAPCPRTC
;
A
#
# COMPACT_ATOMS: atom_id res chain seq x y z
N MET A 1 15.02 -5.04 -32.14
CA MET A 1 16.05 -5.53 -31.21
C MET A 1 16.31 -4.39 -30.25
N ILE A 2 15.68 -4.42 -29.07
CA ILE A 2 15.89 -3.38 -28.05
C ILE A 2 17.14 -3.79 -27.27
N ASP A 3 18.09 -2.87 -27.15
CA ASP A 3 19.39 -3.05 -26.53
C ASP A 3 19.26 -3.46 -25.05
N ALA A 4 20.07 -4.41 -24.61
CA ALA A 4 20.12 -4.91 -23.24
C ALA A 4 20.48 -3.80 -22.24
N ASP A 5 21.18 -2.75 -22.68
CA ASP A 5 21.47 -1.57 -21.85
C ASP A 5 20.27 -0.62 -21.73
N THR A 6 19.32 -0.66 -22.67
CA THR A 6 18.02 0.05 -22.52
C THR A 6 17.10 -0.69 -21.54
N GLN A 7 17.19 -2.02 -21.45
CA GLN A 7 16.48 -2.80 -20.42
C GLN A 7 17.03 -2.58 -19.01
N LYS A 8 18.32 -2.27 -18.87
CA LYS A 8 18.98 -2.09 -17.56
C LYS A 8 18.67 -0.75 -16.87
N SER A 9 18.14 0.22 -17.61
CA SER A 9 17.89 1.60 -17.14
C SER A 9 16.42 1.88 -16.79
N LEU A 10 15.49 0.98 -17.11
CA LEU A 10 14.05 1.29 -17.14
C LEU A 10 13.19 0.58 -16.10
N LEU A 11 13.77 -0.20 -15.19
CA LEU A 11 13.04 -0.83 -14.09
C LEU A 11 13.71 -0.49 -12.76
N LYS A 12 13.19 0.50 -12.04
CA LYS A 12 13.57 0.81 -10.65
C LYS A 12 12.96 -0.16 -9.66
N THR A 13 12.18 -1.13 -10.13
CA THR A 13 11.61 -2.16 -9.28
C THR A 13 12.65 -3.08 -8.69
N ARG A 14 12.49 -3.37 -7.40
CA ARG A 14 13.34 -4.28 -6.65
C ARG A 14 12.72 -5.67 -6.59
N LEU A 15 13.40 -6.63 -7.20
CA LEU A 15 13.15 -8.06 -7.02
C LEU A 15 13.81 -8.53 -5.73
N ILE A 16 13.16 -9.47 -5.04
CA ILE A 16 13.75 -10.16 -3.88
C ILE A 16 13.82 -11.67 -4.13
N SER A 17 14.78 -12.33 -3.51
CA SER A 17 14.93 -13.78 -3.53
C SER A 17 13.82 -14.47 -2.72
N SER A 18 13.63 -15.78 -2.92
CA SER A 18 12.72 -16.56 -2.07
C SER A 18 13.13 -16.54 -0.59
N LEU A 19 14.44 -16.55 -0.32
CA LEU A 19 14.95 -16.49 1.04
C LEU A 19 14.58 -15.16 1.71
N GLU A 20 14.78 -14.03 1.02
CA GLU A 20 14.38 -12.72 1.53
C GLU A 20 12.86 -12.64 1.74
N TYR A 21 12.07 -13.18 0.80
CA TYR A 21 10.61 -13.26 0.96
C TYR A 21 10.22 -14.03 2.22
N ASP A 22 10.78 -15.22 2.41
CA ASP A 22 10.47 -16.08 3.56
C ASP A 22 10.86 -15.39 4.87
N GLU A 23 12.02 -14.73 4.91
CA GLU A 23 12.48 -13.95 6.06
C GLU A 23 11.52 -12.79 6.38
N TRP A 24 11.12 -12.01 5.38
CA TRP A 24 10.29 -10.83 5.59
C TRP A 24 8.88 -11.21 6.05
N VAL A 25 8.27 -12.21 5.42
CA VAL A 25 6.95 -12.72 5.82
C VAL A 25 7.02 -13.35 7.21
N LEU A 26 8.10 -14.07 7.53
CA LEU A 26 8.28 -14.61 8.88
C LEU A 26 8.42 -13.49 9.92
N ASN A 27 9.15 -12.41 9.62
CA ASN A 27 9.29 -11.28 10.53
C ASN A 27 7.94 -10.59 10.78
N TRP A 28 7.11 -10.43 9.74
CA TRP A 28 5.75 -9.94 9.90
C TRP A 28 4.89 -10.91 10.72
N LYS A 29 4.94 -12.21 10.45
CA LYS A 29 4.18 -13.21 11.22
C LYS A 29 4.56 -13.25 12.70
N LYS A 30 5.83 -13.01 13.05
CA LYS A 30 6.27 -12.95 14.45
C LYS A 30 5.58 -11.84 15.26
N GLN A 31 5.04 -10.81 14.59
CA GLN A 31 4.31 -9.73 15.27
C GLN A 31 2.99 -10.23 15.91
N GLU A 32 2.46 -11.38 15.47
CA GLU A 32 1.23 -11.98 16.02
C GLU A 32 1.35 -12.33 17.51
N TYR A 33 2.54 -12.70 17.96
CA TYR A 33 2.81 -13.11 19.35
C TYR A 33 3.69 -12.09 20.10
N ALA A 34 4.07 -11.01 19.43
CA ALA A 34 4.96 -10.04 20.02
C ALA A 34 4.17 -9.08 20.93
N THR A 35 4.64 -8.91 22.16
CA THR A 35 4.08 -7.91 23.09
C THR A 35 4.62 -6.53 22.71
N ILE A 36 4.05 -5.97 21.65
CA ILE A 36 4.48 -4.70 21.06
C ILE A 36 3.51 -3.61 21.51
N LEU A 37 4.05 -2.51 22.01
CA LEU A 37 3.25 -1.36 22.41
C LEU A 37 2.70 -0.64 21.17
N PRO A 38 1.53 0.03 21.22
CA PRO A 38 0.94 0.68 20.04
C PRO A 38 1.88 1.65 19.30
N HIS A 39 2.71 2.40 20.03
CA HIS A 39 3.67 3.31 19.42
C HIS A 39 4.77 2.59 18.61
N GLU A 40 5.10 1.34 18.96
CA GLU A 40 6.07 0.51 18.23
C GLU A 40 5.46 -0.04 16.93
N TRP A 41 4.17 -0.38 16.92
CA TRP A 41 3.43 -0.72 15.70
C TRP A 41 3.47 0.42 14.68
N SER A 42 3.24 1.65 15.16
CA SER A 42 3.28 2.84 14.31
C SER A 42 4.65 3.10 13.70
N ARG A 43 5.75 2.68 14.35
CA ARG A 43 7.12 2.80 13.81
C ARG A 43 7.37 1.90 12.61
N LEU A 44 6.71 0.74 12.52
CA LEU A 44 6.84 -0.17 11.37
C LEU A 44 6.40 0.49 10.06
N PHE A 45 5.52 1.50 10.15
CA PHE A 45 4.96 2.26 9.05
C PHE A 45 5.55 3.67 8.97
N LYS A 46 6.80 3.86 9.42
CA LYS A 46 7.57 5.09 9.18
C LYS A 46 8.74 4.80 8.26
N HIS A 47 8.92 5.64 7.24
CA HIS A 47 10.14 5.67 6.43
C HIS A 47 10.63 7.11 6.35
N ASP A 48 11.94 7.32 6.57
CA ASP A 48 12.55 8.65 6.70
C ASP A 48 11.81 9.58 7.69
N GLY A 49 11.31 9.00 8.79
CA GLY A 49 10.56 9.72 9.83
C GLY A 49 9.14 10.15 9.43
N LYS A 50 8.68 9.81 8.23
CA LYS A 50 7.34 10.14 7.72
C LYS A 50 6.41 8.93 7.78
N VAL A 51 5.14 9.17 8.03
CA VAL A 51 4.08 8.15 7.98
C VAL A 51 3.97 7.61 6.56
N LEU A 52 4.07 6.30 6.43
CA LEU A 52 3.87 5.59 5.18
C LEU A 52 2.37 5.51 4.87
N THR A 53 1.93 6.11 3.78
CA THR A 53 0.52 6.11 3.31
C THR A 53 0.28 5.17 2.14
N GLY A 54 1.32 4.55 1.61
CA GLY A 54 1.21 3.62 0.49
C GLY A 54 2.55 3.32 -0.15
N VAL A 55 2.51 2.54 -1.21
CA VAL A 55 3.68 2.12 -1.99
C VAL A 55 3.43 2.29 -3.47
N THR A 56 4.50 2.46 -4.25
CA THR A 56 4.41 2.62 -5.71
C THR A 56 5.16 1.49 -6.43
N PHE A 57 4.51 0.97 -7.47
CA PHE A 57 5.04 0.00 -8.42
C PHE A 57 5.07 0.61 -9.81
N GLU A 58 6.10 0.27 -10.59
CA GLU A 58 6.15 0.65 -12.00
C GLU A 58 5.09 -0.12 -12.77
N PHE A 59 4.36 0.56 -13.66
CA PHE A 59 3.33 -0.10 -14.45
C PHE A 59 3.92 -1.23 -15.31
N ALA A 60 5.17 -1.09 -15.79
CA ALA A 60 5.87 -2.13 -16.54
C ALA A 60 6.03 -3.43 -15.75
N VAL A 61 6.28 -3.35 -14.45
CA VAL A 61 6.39 -4.54 -13.59
C VAL A 61 5.05 -5.21 -13.36
N LEU A 62 4.01 -4.42 -13.06
CA LEU A 62 2.68 -5.00 -12.93
C LEU A 62 2.21 -5.59 -14.26
N SER A 63 2.52 -4.94 -15.38
CA SER A 63 2.24 -5.50 -16.71
C SER A 63 2.93 -6.84 -16.92
N TYR A 64 4.20 -6.97 -16.51
CA TYR A 64 4.91 -8.26 -16.56
C TYR A 64 4.23 -9.32 -15.67
N LEU A 65 3.96 -8.99 -14.41
CA LEU A 65 3.26 -9.87 -13.45
C LEU A 65 1.93 -10.38 -14.02
N LEU A 66 1.12 -9.47 -14.58
CA LEU A 66 -0.24 -9.77 -15.05
C LEU A 66 -0.29 -10.45 -16.42
N SER A 67 0.75 -10.26 -17.23
CA SER A 67 0.87 -10.91 -18.54
C SER A 67 1.61 -12.24 -18.50
N THR A 68 2.15 -12.64 -17.33
CA THR A 68 2.87 -13.91 -17.20
C THR A 68 1.90 -15.08 -17.42
N PRO A 69 2.15 -15.97 -18.40
CA PRO A 69 1.28 -17.10 -18.67
C PRO A 69 1.12 -18.00 -17.43
N GLY A 70 -0.12 -18.45 -17.18
CA GLY A 70 -0.42 -19.36 -16.08
C GLY A 70 -0.74 -18.67 -14.75
N VAL A 71 -0.51 -17.35 -14.61
CA VAL A 71 -0.99 -16.61 -13.43
C VAL A 71 -2.51 -16.68 -13.37
N ALA A 72 -3.04 -17.18 -12.27
CA ALA A 72 -4.46 -17.21 -11.97
C ALA A 72 -4.82 -16.26 -10.83
N THR A 73 -3.91 -16.08 -9.86
CA THR A 73 -4.09 -15.23 -8.69
C THR A 73 -2.84 -14.40 -8.45
N VAL A 74 -2.99 -13.10 -8.18
CA VAL A 74 -1.92 -12.27 -7.65
C VAL A 74 -2.03 -12.25 -6.14
N LYS A 75 -0.92 -12.54 -5.48
CA LYS A 75 -0.78 -12.45 -4.04
C LYS A 75 -0.06 -11.17 -3.68
N MET A 76 -0.65 -10.42 -2.76
CA MET A 76 0.00 -9.31 -2.07
C MET A 76 0.30 -9.78 -0.65
N ARG A 77 1.55 -9.77 -0.23
CA ARG A 77 1.97 -10.22 1.10
C ARG A 77 2.63 -9.11 1.87
N PHE A 78 2.40 -9.12 3.18
CA PHE A 78 3.02 -8.20 4.11
C PHE A 78 4.34 -8.80 4.61
N GLY A 79 5.38 -7.98 4.62
CA GLY A 79 6.69 -8.36 5.09
C GLY A 79 7.31 -7.26 5.94
N LEU A 80 8.15 -7.66 6.90
CA LEU A 80 9.02 -6.74 7.62
C LEU A 80 10.48 -6.99 7.23
N ARG A 81 11.05 -5.98 6.57
CA ARG A 81 12.48 -5.97 6.29
C ARG A 81 13.21 -5.43 7.51
N LYS A 82 14.17 -6.20 8.00
CA LYS A 82 15.12 -5.75 9.01
C LYS A 82 16.29 -5.07 8.33
N TRP A 83 16.75 -3.96 8.88
CA TRP A 83 17.95 -3.27 8.41
C TRP A 83 18.62 -2.51 9.56
N HIS A 84 19.89 -2.19 9.38
CA HIS A 84 20.68 -1.44 10.34
C HIS A 84 21.20 -0.17 9.67
N THR A 85 21.17 0.95 10.40
CA THR A 85 21.97 2.11 9.98
C THR A 85 23.44 1.81 10.27
N PRO A 86 24.39 2.24 9.43
CA PRO A 86 25.81 2.09 9.74
C PRO A 86 26.22 2.75 11.07
N GLU A 87 25.43 3.70 11.53
CA GLU A 87 25.67 4.56 12.69
C GLU A 87 25.01 4.02 13.98
N SER A 88 24.11 3.04 13.89
CA SER A 88 23.42 2.45 15.06
C SER A 88 23.43 0.93 14.99
N LEU A 89 23.62 0.29 16.15
CA LEU A 89 23.38 -1.15 16.31
C LEU A 89 21.90 -1.50 16.44
N GLU A 90 21.02 -0.48 16.48
CA GLU A 90 19.57 -0.69 16.53
C GLU A 90 19.08 -1.36 15.25
N GLU A 91 18.28 -2.41 15.41
CA GLU A 91 17.60 -3.07 14.30
C GLU A 91 16.33 -2.28 13.98
N HIS A 92 16.31 -1.70 12.78
CA HIS A 92 15.11 -1.07 12.25
C HIS A 92 14.28 -2.09 11.47
N GLN A 93 12.97 -1.97 11.58
CA GLN A 93 12.01 -2.79 10.84
C GLN A 93 11.13 -1.89 10.00
N GLU A 94 10.93 -2.28 8.75
CA GLU A 94 10.16 -1.52 7.77
C GLU A 94 9.13 -2.41 7.10
N PHE A 95 7.90 -1.91 7.04
CA PHE A 95 6.80 -2.56 6.33
C PHE A 95 6.99 -2.50 4.82
N HIS A 96 6.87 -3.67 4.18
CA HIS A 96 6.88 -3.80 2.73
C HIS A 96 5.68 -4.61 2.23
N LEU A 97 5.20 -4.23 1.05
CA LEU A 97 4.27 -5.02 0.25
C LEU A 97 5.04 -5.81 -0.81
N ILE A 98 4.78 -7.11 -0.87
CA ILE A 98 5.43 -8.05 -1.79
C ILE A 98 4.36 -8.63 -2.72
N LEU A 99 4.58 -8.51 -4.03
CA LEU A 99 3.66 -8.99 -5.08
C LEU A 99 4.25 -10.19 -5.81
N PHE A 100 3.43 -11.20 -6.08
CA PHE A 100 3.79 -12.33 -6.95
C PHE A 100 2.53 -13.02 -7.47
N GLY A 101 2.67 -13.73 -8.59
CA GLY A 101 1.60 -14.48 -9.24
C GLY A 101 1.72 -15.96 -8.94
N VAL A 102 0.57 -16.60 -8.73
CA VAL A 102 0.45 -18.05 -8.61
C VAL A 102 -0.56 -18.59 -9.62
N ASP A 103 -0.41 -19.86 -9.97
CA ASP A 103 -1.35 -20.57 -10.84
C ASP A 103 -2.58 -21.12 -10.08
N ASN A 104 -3.42 -21.90 -10.76
CA ASN A 104 -4.60 -22.53 -10.16
C ASN A 104 -4.27 -23.61 -9.11
N ALA A 105 -3.05 -24.14 -9.12
CA ALA A 105 -2.54 -25.08 -8.12
C ALA A 105 -1.84 -24.36 -6.95
N ASN A 106 -1.87 -23.02 -6.93
CA ASN A 106 -1.24 -22.17 -5.94
C ASN A 106 0.31 -22.22 -5.99
N GLU A 107 0.88 -22.70 -7.09
CA GLU A 107 2.32 -22.71 -7.35
C GLU A 107 2.78 -21.33 -7.84
N ILE A 108 3.96 -20.90 -7.40
CA ILE A 108 4.51 -19.59 -7.74
C ILE A 108 5.07 -19.64 -9.16
N VAL A 109 4.58 -18.74 -10.02
CA VAL A 109 4.96 -18.68 -11.44
C VAL A 109 5.62 -17.35 -11.84
N THR A 110 5.76 -16.42 -10.90
CA THR A 110 6.48 -15.15 -11.12
C THR A 110 7.53 -14.91 -10.03
N PRO A 111 8.52 -14.02 -10.25
CA PRO A 111 9.37 -13.50 -9.19
C PRO A 111 8.59 -12.76 -8.09
N TYR A 112 9.26 -12.48 -6.97
CA TYR A 112 8.75 -11.62 -5.91
C TYR A 112 9.13 -10.16 -6.17
N PHE A 113 8.12 -9.30 -6.32
CA PHE A 113 8.27 -7.87 -6.59
C PHE A 113 8.04 -7.06 -5.33
N THR A 114 8.90 -6.08 -5.07
CA THR A 114 8.73 -5.11 -3.98
C THR A 114 8.62 -3.70 -4.54
N SER A 115 7.98 -2.80 -3.79
CA SER A 115 7.80 -1.41 -4.21
C SER A 115 9.13 -0.68 -4.39
N TYR A 116 9.23 0.16 -5.41
CA TYR A 116 10.43 0.97 -5.65
C TYR A 116 10.39 2.30 -4.89
N ALA A 117 9.21 2.76 -4.49
CA ALA A 117 9.01 3.99 -3.76
C ALA A 117 7.88 3.87 -2.74
N PHE A 118 7.98 4.71 -1.72
CA PHE A 118 7.02 4.87 -0.64
C PHE A 118 6.26 6.19 -0.81
N THR A 119 5.00 6.23 -0.37
CA THR A 119 4.15 7.41 -0.41
C THR A 119 3.92 7.93 1.01
N TYR A 120 3.94 9.26 1.19
CA TYR A 120 3.88 9.90 2.52
C TYR A 120 2.76 10.94 2.67
N HIS A 121 2.13 11.30 1.57
CA HIS A 121 1.25 12.46 1.54
C HIS A 121 -0.18 12.08 1.84
N TYR A 122 -0.84 12.97 2.60
CA TYR A 122 -2.28 13.08 2.67
C TYR A 122 -2.68 14.30 1.85
N ARG A 123 -3.45 14.12 0.76
CA ARG A 123 -4.10 15.26 0.09
C ARG A 123 -5.34 15.59 0.89
N GLN A 124 -5.35 16.76 1.55
CA GLN A 124 -6.57 17.41 2.01
C GLN A 124 -7.39 17.87 0.78
N GLY A 125 -8.01 16.92 0.09
CA GLY A 125 -9.10 17.26 -0.81
C GLY A 125 -10.31 17.61 0.06
N GLN A 126 -10.87 18.81 -0.08
CA GLN A 126 -12.23 19.06 0.40
C GLN A 126 -13.11 17.90 -0.08
N LEU A 127 -13.86 17.29 0.85
CA LEU A 127 -14.97 16.40 0.50
C LEU A 127 -15.82 17.17 -0.50
N GLY A 128 -15.68 16.84 -1.79
CA GLY A 128 -16.42 17.53 -2.84
C GLY A 128 -17.91 17.32 -2.58
N GLU A 129 -18.72 18.33 -2.90
CA GLU A 129 -20.17 18.16 -2.96
C GLU A 129 -20.49 16.91 -3.80
N GLY A 130 -21.35 16.06 -3.24
CA GLY A 130 -21.35 14.62 -3.47
C GLY A 130 -21.50 14.14 -4.91
N GLY A 131 -21.19 12.87 -5.12
CA GLY A 131 -21.51 12.19 -6.38
C GLY A 131 -20.86 10.82 -6.63
N ASN A 132 -19.83 10.42 -5.86
CA ASN A 132 -19.18 9.13 -6.09
C ASN A 132 -18.83 8.44 -4.76
N LEU A 133 -19.76 7.61 -4.27
CA LEU A 133 -19.64 6.84 -3.02
C LEU A 133 -18.29 6.10 -2.92
N PRO A 134 -17.83 5.37 -3.96
CA PRO A 134 -16.49 4.77 -3.95
C PRO A 134 -15.35 5.74 -3.63
N ARG A 135 -15.33 6.93 -4.24
CA ARG A 135 -14.28 7.93 -3.96
C ARG A 135 -14.37 8.51 -2.55
N ALA A 136 -15.58 8.68 -2.03
CA ALA A 136 -15.79 9.17 -0.66
C ALA A 136 -15.28 8.15 0.37
N LEU A 137 -15.60 6.86 0.18
CA LEU A 137 -15.12 5.76 1.02
C LEU A 137 -13.59 5.66 0.97
N MET A 138 -13.00 5.69 -0.23
CA MET A 138 -11.55 5.69 -0.41
C MET A 138 -10.86 6.79 0.40
N ARG A 139 -11.31 8.04 0.25
CA ARG A 139 -10.76 9.18 0.99
C ARG A 139 -10.94 9.04 2.49
N GLN A 140 -12.08 8.50 2.92
CA GLN A 140 -12.34 8.24 4.33
C GLN A 140 -11.33 7.23 4.88
N TRP A 141 -11.06 6.12 4.17
CA TRP A 141 -10.14 5.09 4.64
C TRP A 141 -8.69 5.56 4.65
N GLU A 142 -8.26 6.30 3.63
CA GLU A 142 -6.94 6.93 3.58
C GLU A 142 -6.74 7.91 4.75
N GLU A 143 -7.77 8.71 5.06
CA GLU A 143 -7.74 9.64 6.18
C GLU A 143 -7.72 8.91 7.54
N GLU A 144 -8.55 7.88 7.72
CA GLU A 144 -8.56 7.06 8.92
C GLU A 144 -7.16 6.44 9.17
N TRP A 145 -6.52 5.90 8.12
CA TRP A 145 -5.13 5.41 8.21
C TRP A 145 -4.16 6.51 8.61
N TYR A 146 -4.14 7.63 7.88
CA TYR A 146 -3.20 8.72 8.12
C TYR A 146 -3.32 9.27 9.55
N GLN A 147 -4.54 9.48 10.05
CA GLN A 147 -4.76 10.01 11.40
C GLN A 147 -4.31 9.03 12.48
N GLN A 148 -4.62 7.73 12.36
CA GLN A 148 -4.17 6.73 13.33
C GLN A 148 -2.65 6.59 13.34
N ALA A 149 -2.02 6.53 12.17
CA ALA A 149 -0.56 6.41 12.06
C ALA A 149 0.18 7.66 12.55
N LYS A 150 -0.35 8.85 12.26
CA LYS A 150 0.20 10.12 12.76
C LYS A 150 0.07 10.26 14.27
N ALA A 151 -1.05 9.81 14.84
CA ALA A 151 -1.30 9.82 16.29
C ALA A 151 -0.56 8.71 17.05
N GLU A 152 0.25 7.89 16.36
CA GLU A 152 0.92 6.70 16.91
C GLU A 152 -0.04 5.71 17.58
N ALA A 153 -1.27 5.64 17.05
CA ALA A 153 -2.37 4.84 17.56
C ALA A 153 -2.63 3.57 16.73
N VAL A 154 -1.76 3.27 15.75
CA VAL A 154 -1.82 2.00 15.02
C VAL A 154 -1.50 0.87 16.00
N ASP A 155 -2.32 -0.16 16.02
CA ASP A 155 -2.15 -1.30 16.92
C ASP A 155 -2.34 -2.65 16.20
N HIS A 156 -2.00 -3.72 16.91
CA HIS A 156 -2.15 -5.10 16.43
C HIS A 156 -3.59 -5.45 16.03
N ALA A 157 -4.60 -4.89 16.71
CA ALA A 157 -6.00 -5.22 16.46
C ALA A 157 -6.45 -4.76 15.06
N MET A 158 -5.87 -3.67 14.54
CA MET A 158 -6.14 -3.19 13.18
C MET A 158 -5.73 -4.19 12.10
N PHE A 159 -4.79 -5.09 12.39
CA PHE A 159 -4.31 -6.12 11.46
C PHE A 159 -4.81 -7.53 11.82
N THR A 160 -5.72 -7.67 12.79
CA THR A 160 -6.18 -8.98 13.23
C THR A 160 -7.49 -9.37 12.53
N VAL A 161 -7.49 -10.52 11.87
CA VAL A 161 -8.69 -11.16 11.33
C VAL A 161 -9.05 -12.40 12.16
N ARG A 162 -10.17 -13.07 11.83
CA ARG A 162 -10.61 -14.31 12.51
C ARG A 162 -9.55 -15.42 12.52
N TYR A 163 -8.69 -15.43 11.50
CA TYR A 163 -7.66 -16.46 11.30
C TYR A 163 -6.27 -16.06 11.82
N GLY A 164 -6.18 -14.97 12.61
CA GLY A 164 -4.92 -14.47 13.16
C GLY A 164 -4.47 -13.15 12.54
N LEU A 165 -3.18 -12.87 12.60
CA LEU A 165 -2.60 -11.66 12.00
C LEU A 165 -2.73 -11.70 10.47
N LEU A 166 -3.25 -10.62 9.87
CA LEU A 166 -3.43 -10.44 8.44
C LEU A 166 -2.07 -10.55 7.73
N GLN A 167 -1.92 -11.52 6.84
CA GLN A 167 -0.66 -11.77 6.10
C GLN A 167 -0.60 -11.07 4.73
N GLY A 168 -1.68 -10.38 4.35
CA GLY A 168 -1.90 -9.80 3.04
C GLY A 168 -3.15 -10.37 2.37
N TYR A 169 -3.23 -10.29 1.04
CA TYR A 169 -4.44 -10.54 0.27
C TYR A 169 -4.19 -11.34 -1.00
N ASN A 170 -5.26 -11.92 -1.54
CA ASN A 170 -5.24 -12.72 -2.77
C ASN A 170 -6.30 -12.17 -3.72
N TYR A 171 -5.93 -11.99 -4.98
CA TYR A 171 -6.86 -11.50 -6.00
C TYR A 171 -6.84 -12.38 -7.23
N PRO A 172 -8.00 -12.83 -7.70
CA PRO A 172 -8.13 -13.38 -9.04
C PRO A 172 -7.52 -12.41 -10.07
N LEU A 173 -6.76 -12.95 -11.02
CA LEU A 173 -6.09 -12.15 -12.05
C LEU A 173 -7.09 -11.25 -12.79
N GLY A 174 -8.26 -11.79 -13.13
CA GLY A 174 -9.32 -11.05 -13.83
C GLY A 174 -9.82 -9.82 -13.07
N GLU A 175 -9.86 -9.86 -11.74
CA GLU A 175 -10.27 -8.73 -10.91
C GLU A 175 -9.25 -7.60 -10.93
N ILE A 176 -7.97 -7.91 -10.71
CA ILE A 176 -6.90 -6.91 -10.80
C ILE A 176 -6.79 -6.36 -12.22
N MET A 177 -6.90 -7.20 -13.25
CA MET A 177 -6.86 -6.73 -14.63
C MET A 177 -8.05 -5.82 -14.95
N SER A 178 -9.25 -6.13 -14.44
CA SER A 178 -10.42 -5.26 -14.59
C SER A 178 -10.22 -3.92 -13.87
N ALA A 179 -9.65 -3.95 -12.67
CA ALA A 179 -9.30 -2.75 -11.94
C ALA A 179 -8.29 -1.90 -12.71
N LEU A 180 -7.25 -2.54 -13.26
CA LEU A 180 -6.17 -1.85 -13.95
C LEU A 180 -6.53 -1.38 -15.37
N GLY A 181 -7.40 -2.12 -16.06
CA GLY A 181 -7.88 -1.79 -17.40
C GLY A 181 -8.65 -0.48 -17.48
N ALA A 182 -9.13 0.06 -16.35
CA ALA A 182 -9.69 1.39 -16.25
C ALA A 182 -8.65 2.51 -16.44
N PHE A 183 -7.35 2.21 -16.30
CA PHE A 183 -6.28 3.20 -16.26
C PHE A 183 -5.52 3.30 -17.59
N ASN A 184 -6.05 4.07 -18.54
CA ASN A 184 -5.37 4.32 -19.82
C ASN A 184 -4.20 5.32 -19.67
N GLY A 185 -2.99 4.87 -20.01
CA GLY A 185 -1.79 5.71 -20.06
C GLY A 185 -1.11 5.95 -18.70
N ALA A 186 -1.38 5.12 -17.70
CA ALA A 186 -0.70 5.20 -16.41
C ALA A 186 0.77 4.78 -16.52
N ALA A 187 1.65 5.52 -15.84
CA ALA A 187 3.08 5.17 -15.76
C ALA A 187 3.39 4.37 -14.50
N ASN A 188 2.64 4.63 -13.42
CA ASN A 188 2.85 4.02 -12.11
C ASN A 188 1.52 3.56 -11.53
N VAL A 189 1.60 2.53 -10.69
CA VAL A 189 0.48 2.05 -9.89
C VAL A 189 0.82 2.25 -8.43
N GLN A 190 -0.08 2.91 -7.71
CA GLN A 190 0.02 3.15 -6.29
C GLN A 190 -0.90 2.17 -5.57
N ILE A 191 -0.39 1.58 -4.50
CA ILE A 191 -1.21 0.84 -3.54
C ILE A 191 -1.17 1.64 -2.25
N ARG A 192 -2.25 2.37 -1.97
CA ARG A 192 -2.41 3.18 -0.76
C ARG A 192 -2.94 2.33 0.38
N PHE A 193 -2.64 2.76 1.60
CA PHE A 193 -3.09 2.13 2.82
C PHE A 193 -4.35 2.84 3.31
N GLY A 194 -5.31 2.05 3.77
CA GLY A 194 -6.56 2.54 4.33
C GLY A 194 -6.88 1.82 5.64
N LEU A 195 -7.71 2.44 6.46
CA LEU A 195 -8.39 1.77 7.56
C LEU A 195 -9.89 1.76 7.29
N HIS A 196 -10.53 0.62 7.50
CA HIS A 196 -11.97 0.46 7.43
C HIS A 196 -12.51 0.56 8.83
N ARG A 197 -13.17 1.67 9.15
CA ARG A 197 -13.90 1.81 10.39
C ARG A 197 -15.19 0.97 10.41
N TYR A 198 -15.36 0.15 11.45
CA TYR A 198 -16.56 -0.67 11.66
C TYR A 198 -16.94 -0.77 13.14
N TYR A 199 -18.15 -1.25 13.39
CA TYR A 199 -18.66 -1.55 14.73
C TYR A 199 -18.61 -3.05 14.98
N ASP A 200 -18.05 -3.46 16.12
CA ASP A 200 -17.93 -4.87 16.51
C ASP A 200 -19.29 -5.45 16.95
N SER A 201 -19.59 -6.70 16.57
CA SER A 201 -20.84 -7.37 16.95
C SER A 201 -20.81 -7.96 18.35
N ASP A 202 -19.62 -8.16 18.94
CA ASP A 202 -19.44 -8.69 20.31
C ASP A 202 -19.83 -7.67 21.41
N TYR A 203 -20.58 -6.63 21.03
CA TYR A 203 -21.01 -5.57 21.91
C TYR A 203 -22.16 -6.04 22.82
N VAL A 204 -21.83 -6.33 24.07
CA VAL A 204 -22.78 -6.57 25.15
C VAL A 204 -22.75 -5.36 26.10
N SER A 205 -23.89 -4.67 26.23
CA SER A 205 -24.26 -3.64 27.22
C SER A 205 -23.93 -2.15 26.96
N ASP A 206 -24.95 -1.31 27.25
CA ASP A 206 -25.10 0.11 27.66
C ASP A 206 -23.97 1.17 27.57
N LEU A 207 -22.80 0.88 26.99
CA LEU A 207 -21.76 1.87 26.70
C LEU A 207 -21.84 2.29 25.22
N GLU A 208 -21.11 3.33 24.80
CA GLU A 208 -21.04 3.68 23.37
C GLU A 208 -20.26 2.62 22.57
N PRO A 209 -20.70 2.27 21.35
CA PRO A 209 -20.06 1.24 20.54
C PRO A 209 -18.61 1.61 20.26
N ALA A 210 -17.69 0.77 20.73
CA ALA A 210 -16.27 0.97 20.50
C ALA A 210 -15.98 0.80 19.01
N THR A 211 -15.51 1.88 18.39
CA THR A 211 -15.11 1.89 16.99
C THR A 211 -13.88 1.01 16.80
N ARG A 212 -13.92 0.11 15.80
CA ARG A 212 -12.78 -0.72 15.39
C ARG A 212 -12.32 -0.33 13.99
N TYR A 213 -11.09 -0.70 13.67
CA TYR A 213 -10.51 -0.52 12.34
C TYR A 213 -10.00 -1.85 11.80
N ALA A 214 -10.09 -2.04 10.48
CA ALA A 214 -9.42 -3.11 9.77
C ALA A 214 -8.49 -2.50 8.71
N PHE A 215 -7.23 -2.95 8.68
CA PHE A 215 -6.26 -2.48 7.71
C PHE A 215 -6.64 -2.86 6.30
N GLY A 216 -6.33 -1.97 5.37
CA GLY A 216 -6.77 -2.06 4.00
C GLY A 216 -5.78 -1.57 2.96
N LEU A 217 -5.96 -2.02 1.72
CA LEU A 217 -5.22 -1.58 0.55
C LEU A 217 -6.19 -0.99 -0.48
N ILE A 218 -5.73 0.06 -1.15
CA ILE A 218 -6.48 0.76 -2.19
C ILE A 218 -5.59 0.82 -3.43
N LEU A 219 -6.05 0.27 -4.53
CA LEU A 219 -5.32 0.33 -5.80
C LEU A 219 -5.68 1.62 -6.56
N TYR A 220 -4.65 2.32 -7.03
CA TYR A 220 -4.77 3.52 -7.82
C TYR A 220 -3.72 3.52 -8.94
N ALA A 221 -3.99 4.13 -10.09
CA ALA A 221 -2.95 4.35 -11.10
C ALA A 221 -2.75 5.83 -11.39
N SER A 222 -1.50 6.22 -11.50
CA SER A 222 -1.10 7.61 -11.74
C SER A 222 -0.32 7.73 -13.04
N ARG A 223 -0.57 8.83 -13.76
CA ARG A 223 0.30 9.24 -14.87
C ARG A 223 1.62 9.80 -14.32
N ALA A 224 2.70 9.57 -15.05
CA ALA A 224 3.96 10.25 -14.77
C ALA A 224 3.77 11.74 -15.03
N VAL A 225 4.22 12.55 -14.09
CA VAL A 225 4.33 13.99 -14.28
C VAL A 225 5.56 14.19 -15.14
N GLU A 226 5.41 14.84 -16.29
CA GLU A 226 6.62 15.32 -16.98
C GLU A 226 7.33 16.32 -16.06
N PRO A 227 8.64 16.15 -15.81
CA PRO A 227 9.42 17.09 -15.03
C PRO A 227 9.46 18.44 -15.77
N GLY A 228 8.50 19.31 -15.46
CA GLY A 228 8.26 20.58 -16.15
C GLY A 228 6.79 21.02 -16.14
N ALA A 229 5.82 20.10 -16.01
CA ALA A 229 4.40 20.43 -16.01
C ALA A 229 3.88 20.93 -14.66
N ALA A 230 4.48 20.50 -13.54
CA ALA A 230 4.09 20.90 -12.18
C ALA A 230 4.33 22.40 -11.88
N VAL A 231 5.15 23.09 -12.68
CA VAL A 231 5.57 24.48 -12.40
C VAL A 231 4.46 25.51 -12.65
N ARG A 232 3.35 25.15 -13.32
CA ARG A 232 2.32 26.14 -13.70
C ARG A 232 1.14 26.28 -12.73
N GLU A 233 0.81 25.26 -11.93
CA GLU A 233 -0.21 25.39 -10.87
C GLU A 233 0.40 25.80 -9.52
N ASP A 234 1.66 25.44 -9.23
CA ASP A 234 2.34 25.81 -7.98
C ASP A 234 2.80 27.28 -7.94
N ALA A 235 2.89 27.96 -9.09
CA ALA A 235 3.26 29.37 -9.16
C ALA A 235 2.21 30.31 -8.54
N ALA A 236 0.97 29.84 -8.30
CA ALA A 236 -0.05 30.61 -7.58
C ALA A 236 0.00 30.40 -6.04
N LEU A 237 0.66 29.35 -5.55
CA LEU A 237 0.76 29.00 -4.12
C LEU A 237 2.12 29.34 -3.49
N ALA A 238 3.14 29.65 -4.30
CA ALA A 238 4.48 30.03 -3.82
C ALA A 238 4.56 31.43 -3.13
N ALA A 239 3.45 32.15 -2.96
CA ALA A 239 3.41 33.43 -2.23
C ALA A 239 3.39 33.28 -0.69
N THR A 240 3.23 32.06 -0.15
CA THR A 240 3.21 31.79 1.29
C THR A 240 4.17 30.67 1.68
N GLY A 241 5.47 30.96 1.70
CA GLY A 241 6.46 30.41 2.65
C GLY A 241 6.54 28.89 2.88
N GLY A 242 6.10 28.03 1.96
CA GLY A 242 6.13 26.57 2.11
C GLY A 242 7.43 25.93 1.60
N GLN A 243 7.94 24.96 2.37
CA GLN A 243 9.10 24.11 2.08
C GLN A 243 8.91 23.30 0.78
N PRO A 244 9.97 22.99 0.02
CA PRO A 244 9.86 22.33 -1.29
C PRO A 244 9.32 20.89 -1.15
N ALA A 245 8.21 20.63 -1.84
CA ALA A 245 7.62 19.29 -1.99
C ALA A 245 8.50 18.41 -2.90
N ALA A 246 8.48 17.09 -2.63
CA ALA A 246 8.94 16.08 -3.58
C ALA A 246 8.10 16.17 -4.87
N PRO A 247 8.60 15.73 -6.05
CA PRO A 247 7.97 16.00 -7.33
C PRO A 247 6.63 15.27 -7.44
N ASP A 248 5.58 16.00 -7.07
CA ASP A 248 4.18 15.67 -7.19
C ASP A 248 3.64 16.24 -8.52
N GLY A 249 2.55 15.68 -8.99
CA GLY A 249 1.91 16.02 -10.27
C GLY A 249 1.34 14.79 -10.97
N ALA A 250 1.26 13.68 -10.23
CA ALA A 250 0.47 12.55 -10.62
C ALA A 250 -0.99 13.04 -10.70
N ILE A 251 -1.49 13.17 -11.92
CA ILE A 251 -2.92 13.40 -12.14
C ILE A 251 -3.63 12.12 -11.72
N GLU A 252 -4.52 12.27 -10.75
CA GLU A 252 -5.39 11.19 -10.30
C GLU A 252 -6.41 10.90 -11.42
N ASP A 253 -6.02 10.01 -12.35
CA ASP A 253 -6.91 9.50 -13.39
C ASP A 253 -7.66 8.26 -12.89
N SER A 254 -8.93 8.50 -12.58
CA SER A 254 -10.03 7.59 -12.24
C SER A 254 -9.78 6.07 -12.25
N GLY A 255 -9.90 5.48 -11.07
CA GLY A 255 -10.25 4.08 -10.85
C GLY A 255 -9.96 3.73 -9.38
N TYR A 256 -10.97 3.23 -8.68
CA TYR A 256 -10.84 2.78 -7.30
C TYR A 256 -11.09 1.28 -7.31
N TYR A 257 -10.17 0.53 -6.71
CA TYR A 257 -10.38 -0.87 -6.42
C TYR A 257 -9.99 -1.14 -4.98
N ASP A 258 -11.00 -1.50 -4.20
CA ASP A 258 -10.80 -1.98 -2.85
C ASP A 258 -10.16 -3.36 -2.91
N LEU A 259 -8.92 -3.42 -2.45
CA LEU A 259 -8.15 -4.65 -2.36
C LEU A 259 -8.55 -5.42 -1.07
N THR A 260 -9.41 -4.89 -0.22
CA THR A 260 -9.65 -5.45 1.13
C THR A 260 -10.77 -6.47 1.21
N ALA A 261 -10.87 -7.37 0.23
CA ALA A 261 -11.64 -8.58 0.41
C ALA A 261 -10.91 -9.55 1.38
N PRO A 262 -10.97 -9.29 2.70
CA PRO A 262 -11.41 -10.31 3.61
C PRO A 262 -12.40 -9.73 4.61
N CYS A 263 -13.34 -10.59 4.94
CA CYS A 263 -14.36 -10.39 5.92
C CYS A 263 -13.81 -9.90 7.29
N PRO A 264 -14.48 -8.92 7.94
CA PRO A 264 -14.23 -8.60 9.35
C PRO A 264 -14.37 -9.86 10.23
N ARG A 265 -13.92 -9.81 11.49
CA ARG A 265 -14.05 -10.91 12.47
C ARG A 265 -15.45 -11.56 12.53
N THR A 266 -16.47 -10.81 12.10
CA THR A 266 -17.88 -11.18 12.10
C THR A 266 -18.34 -11.96 10.85
N CYS A 267 -17.45 -12.22 9.89
CA CYS A 267 -17.63 -13.39 9.02
C CYS A 267 -16.73 -14.56 9.49
#